data_AF-A0A1H3GWG3-F1
#
_entry.id   AF-A0A1H3GWG3-F1
#
_cell.length_a   1.000
_cell.length_b   1.000
_cell.length_c   1.000
_cell.angle_alpha   90.00
_cell.angle_beta   90.00
_cell.angle_gamma   90.00
#
_symmetry.space_group_name_H-M   'P 1'
#
loop_
_entity.id
_entity.type
_entity.pdbx_description
1 polymer ?
#
loop_
_entity_poly.entity_id
_entity_poly.type
_entity_poly.pdbx_seq_one_letter_code
_entity_poly.pdbx_strand_id
1 'polypeptide(L)'
;MPASYRTENSLSLTDANQITTFQAFINAVMKKILLELDCDSRKALNILYRECHPCVTTIFSSSKDFFLKMTAVVDYILQILPALMMFRLTMMKEMEGTCIFIGENREAPFQHEAWVFVTLEQLQSPSFRADIQRSLNNISPISPPPCSVYCLENGEMIKI
;
A
#
# COMPACT_ATOMS: atom_id res chain seq x y z
N MET A 1 27.11 1.52 39.26
CA MET A 1 26.90 0.69 38.05
C MET A 1 26.41 -0.69 38.53
N PRO A 2 25.38 -1.30 37.89
CA PRO A 2 25.32 -1.54 36.45
C PRO A 2 24.12 -0.94 35.72
N ALA A 3 24.21 -1.04 34.39
CA ALA A 3 23.43 -0.43 33.34
C ALA A 3 21.95 -0.84 33.31
N SER A 4 21.12 0.09 32.84
CA SER A 4 19.91 -0.29 32.11
C SER A 4 19.92 0.48 30.79
N TYR A 5 20.40 -0.21 29.75
CA TYR A 5 20.21 0.19 28.36
C TYR A 5 18.71 0.29 28.11
N ARG A 6 18.19 1.50 27.90
CA ARG A 6 16.92 1.66 27.19
C ARG A 6 17.27 1.69 25.71
N THR A 7 17.07 0.52 25.10
CA THR A 7 16.90 0.33 23.67
C THR A 7 15.72 1.21 23.24
N GLU A 8 16.00 2.42 22.78
CA GLU A 8 15.00 3.17 22.02
C GLU A 8 14.88 2.45 20.67
N ASN A 9 13.75 1.79 20.49
CA ASN A 9 13.33 1.13 19.26
C ASN A 9 13.56 2.06 18.07
N SER A 10 14.63 1.80 17.32
CA SER A 10 14.70 2.16 15.92
C SER A 10 13.59 1.39 15.22
N LEU A 11 12.44 2.05 15.02
CA LEU A 11 11.53 1.68 13.94
C LEU A 11 12.38 1.78 12.67
N SER A 12 12.87 0.62 12.25
CA SER A 12 13.77 0.44 11.12
C SER A 12 13.26 1.27 9.96
N LEU A 13 14.07 2.23 9.52
CA LEU A 13 14.09 2.66 8.13
C LEU A 13 13.93 1.38 7.31
N THR A 14 12.81 1.23 6.60
CA THR A 14 12.72 0.25 5.53
C THR A 14 13.98 0.45 4.72
N ASP A 15 14.80 -0.60 4.59
CA ASP A 15 16.06 -0.56 3.84
C ASP A 15 15.79 0.19 2.53
N ALA A 16 16.21 1.45 2.44
CA ALA A 16 16.01 2.25 1.22
C ALA A 16 16.61 1.56 -0.01
N ASN A 17 17.53 0.62 0.24
CA ASN A 17 18.15 -0.28 -0.73
C ASN A 17 17.21 -1.34 -1.34
N GLN A 18 16.00 -1.55 -0.82
CA GLN A 18 15.08 -2.59 -1.32
C GLN A 18 14.05 -2.05 -2.33
N ILE A 19 13.78 -0.74 -2.35
CA ILE A 19 12.79 -0.16 -3.26
C ILE A 19 13.46 0.16 -4.60
N THR A 20 13.29 -0.75 -5.57
CA THR A 20 13.86 -0.61 -6.93
C THR A 20 12.81 -0.34 -8.00
N THR A 21 11.52 -0.50 -7.69
CA THR A 21 10.42 -0.27 -8.64
C THR A 21 9.38 0.68 -8.07
N PHE A 22 8.60 1.30 -8.95
CA PHE A 22 7.51 2.18 -8.54
C PHE A 22 6.39 1.43 -7.80
N GLN A 23 6.09 0.18 -8.19
CA GLN A 23 5.15 -0.68 -7.46
C GLN A 23 5.65 -1.00 -6.04
N ALA A 24 6.95 -1.27 -5.87
CA ALA A 24 7.52 -1.51 -4.54
C ALA A 24 7.40 -0.26 -3.65
N PHE A 25 7.58 0.92 -4.22
CA PHE A 25 7.33 2.19 -3.53
C PHE A 25 5.87 2.33 -3.08
N ILE A 26 4.91 2.07 -3.97
CA ILE A 26 3.47 2.09 -3.65
C ILE A 26 3.15 1.12 -2.50
N ASN A 27 3.63 -0.12 -2.57
CA ASN A 27 3.41 -1.10 -1.51
C ASN A 27 3.96 -0.62 -0.17
N ALA A 28 5.17 -0.05 -0.15
CA ALA A 28 5.82 0.44 1.07
C ALA A 28 5.03 1.58 1.71
N VAL A 29 4.59 2.56 0.91
CA VAL A 29 3.77 3.69 1.36
C VAL A 29 2.45 3.21 1.93
N MET A 30 1.70 2.40 1.17
CA MET A 30 0.37 1.95 1.59
C MET A 30 0.42 1.04 2.81
N LYS A 31 1.45 0.17 2.90
CA LYS A 31 1.69 -0.63 4.11
C LYS A 31 1.86 0.25 5.35
N LYS A 32 2.62 1.34 5.27
CA LYS A 32 2.81 2.26 6.39
C LYS A 32 1.54 3.05 6.72
N ILE A 33 0.81 3.52 5.71
CA ILE A 33 -0.48 4.21 5.91
C ILE A 33 -1.48 3.32 6.63
N LEU A 34 -1.60 2.05 6.23
CA LEU A 34 -2.58 1.11 6.79
C LEU A 34 -2.20 0.58 8.19
N LEU A 35 -0.92 0.64 8.56
CA LEU A 35 -0.43 0.27 9.90
C LEU A 35 -0.51 1.43 10.90
N GLU A 36 -0.72 2.66 10.42
CA GLU A 36 -0.83 3.86 11.26
C GLU A 36 -2.26 3.97 11.83
N LEU A 37 -2.40 3.76 13.14
CA LEU A 37 -3.71 3.64 13.83
C LEU A 37 -4.61 4.88 13.68
N ASP A 38 -3.99 6.07 13.63
CA ASP A 38 -4.65 7.38 13.51
C ASP A 38 -4.04 8.17 12.35
N CYS A 39 -4.09 7.61 11.14
CA CYS A 39 -3.58 8.30 9.96
C CYS A 39 -4.51 9.47 9.58
N ASP A 40 -3.92 10.62 9.29
CA ASP A 40 -4.61 11.76 8.70
C ASP A 40 -3.89 12.16 7.41
N SER A 41 -4.45 13.11 6.66
CA SER A 41 -3.84 13.57 5.41
C SER A 41 -2.39 14.04 5.59
N ARG A 42 -2.08 14.67 6.73
CA ARG A 42 -0.73 15.16 7.02
C ARG A 42 0.25 14.00 7.25
N LYS A 43 -0.13 12.98 8.02
CA LYS A 43 0.67 11.78 8.26
C LYS A 43 0.85 10.98 6.98
N ALA A 44 -0.21 10.80 6.18
CA ALA A 44 -0.14 10.11 4.89
C ALA A 44 0.87 10.80 3.95
N LEU A 45 0.82 12.13 3.82
CA LEU A 45 1.77 12.90 3.02
C LEU A 45 3.20 12.82 3.57
N ASN A 46 3.37 12.84 4.90
CA ASN A 46 4.68 12.66 5.52
C ASN A 46 5.26 11.27 5.26
N ILE A 47 4.44 10.22 5.33
CA ILE A 47 4.84 8.84 4.98
C ILE A 47 5.28 8.80 3.51
N LEU A 48 4.46 9.34 2.61
CA LEU A 48 4.77 9.39 1.18
C LEU A 48 6.12 10.06 0.91
N TYR A 49 6.36 11.24 1.50
CA TYR A 49 7.62 11.96 1.35
C TYR A 49 8.82 11.17 1.90
N ARG A 50 8.68 10.58 3.10
CA ARG A 50 9.74 9.82 3.76
C ARG A 50 10.13 8.56 2.99
N GLU A 51 9.17 7.86 2.39
CA GLU A 51 9.46 6.69 1.55
C GLU A 51 10.00 7.09 0.18
N CYS A 52 9.56 8.22 -0.38
CA CYS A 52 9.95 8.66 -1.71
C CYS A 52 11.40 9.18 -1.71
N HIS A 53 11.76 10.06 -0.76
CA HIS A 53 13.04 10.76 -0.74
C HIS A 53 14.28 9.85 -0.94
N PRO A 54 14.40 8.69 -0.27
CA PRO A 54 15.57 7.82 -0.41
C PRO A 54 15.68 7.11 -1.76
N CYS A 55 14.58 6.97 -2.51
CA CYS A 55 14.53 6.17 -3.74
C CYS A 55 14.16 6.99 -5.00
N VAL A 56 14.07 8.33 -4.90
CA VAL A 56 13.69 9.23 -6.01
C VAL A 56 14.50 8.94 -7.28
N THR A 57 15.83 8.86 -7.17
CA THR A 57 16.70 8.66 -8.34
C THR A 57 16.65 7.24 -8.90
N THR A 58 16.05 6.30 -8.17
CA THR A 58 15.94 4.89 -8.55
C THR A 58 14.63 4.62 -9.28
N ILE A 59 13.52 5.13 -8.77
CA ILE A 59 12.18 4.80 -9.28
C ILE A 59 11.68 5.79 -10.35
N PHE A 60 12.31 6.96 -10.49
CA PHE A 60 11.95 7.96 -11.50
C PHE A 60 13.07 8.15 -12.52
N SER A 61 12.69 8.19 -13.79
CA SER A 61 13.59 8.35 -14.92
C SER A 61 13.97 9.82 -15.21
N SER A 62 13.15 10.77 -14.73
CA SER A 62 13.34 12.20 -14.93
C SER A 62 12.54 13.02 -13.91
N SER A 63 12.81 14.32 -13.80
CA SER A 63 11.99 15.23 -13.00
C SER A 63 10.54 15.29 -13.49
N LYS A 64 10.32 15.24 -14.81
CA LYS A 64 8.97 15.20 -15.40
C LYS A 64 8.21 13.93 -14.99
N ASP A 65 8.86 12.77 -15.04
CA ASP A 65 8.30 11.49 -14.61
C ASP A 65 7.95 11.52 -13.12
N PHE A 66 8.87 12.05 -12.28
CA PHE A 66 8.61 12.30 -10.87
C PHE A 66 7.36 13.16 -10.66
N PHE A 67 7.27 14.33 -11.30
CA PHE A 67 6.15 15.24 -11.12
C PHE A 67 4.82 14.61 -11.53
N LEU A 68 4.78 13.92 -12.68
CA LEU A 68 3.54 13.29 -13.18
C LEU A 68 3.04 12.20 -12.24
N LYS A 69 3.92 11.27 -11.86
CA LYS A 69 3.55 10.13 -11.00
C LYS A 69 3.24 10.56 -9.58
N MET A 70 4.08 11.40 -8.97
CA MET A 70 3.89 11.80 -7.58
C MET A 70 2.67 12.68 -7.39
N THR A 71 2.35 13.56 -8.34
CA THR A 71 1.11 14.37 -8.26
C THR A 71 -0.12 13.46 -8.26
N ALA A 72 -0.19 12.49 -9.18
CA ALA A 72 -1.28 11.53 -9.22
C ALA A 72 -1.37 10.71 -7.92
N VAL A 73 -0.25 10.18 -7.44
CA VAL A 73 -0.22 9.39 -6.19
C VAL A 73 -0.70 10.20 -5.00
N VAL A 74 -0.26 11.46 -4.88
CA VAL A 74 -0.73 12.36 -3.81
C VAL A 74 -2.24 12.53 -3.88
N ASP A 75 -2.77 12.90 -5.04
CA ASP A 75 -4.19 13.18 -5.23
C ASP A 75 -5.04 11.95 -4.89
N TYR A 76 -4.68 10.78 -5.42
CA TYR A 76 -5.47 9.57 -5.25
C TYR A 76 -5.30 8.91 -3.88
N ILE A 77 -4.14 9.03 -3.23
CA ILE A 77 -4.02 8.63 -1.82
C ILE A 77 -4.95 9.47 -0.96
N LEU A 78 -4.96 10.80 -1.14
CA LEU A 78 -5.82 11.68 -0.35
C LEU A 78 -7.31 11.43 -0.61
N GLN A 79 -7.67 11.08 -1.85
CA GLN A 79 -9.05 10.72 -2.20
C GLN A 79 -9.51 9.43 -1.51
N ILE A 80 -8.65 8.40 -1.44
CA ILE A 80 -9.02 7.09 -0.88
C ILE A 80 -8.82 7.00 0.64
N LEU A 81 -8.02 7.89 1.23
CA LEU A 81 -7.68 7.87 2.65
C LEU A 81 -8.89 7.78 3.60
N PRO A 82 -10.01 8.50 3.39
CA PRO A 82 -11.18 8.36 4.26
C PRO A 82 -11.72 6.93 4.32
N ALA A 83 -11.74 6.21 3.19
CA ALA A 83 -12.15 4.81 3.16
C ALA A 83 -11.15 3.92 3.91
N LEU A 84 -9.85 4.18 3.75
CA LEU A 84 -8.79 3.42 4.42
C LEU A 84 -8.79 3.62 5.95
N MET A 85 -9.27 4.75 6.45
CA MET A 85 -9.41 4.98 7.90
C MET A 85 -10.51 4.16 8.55
N MET A 86 -11.48 3.73 7.74
CA MET A 86 -12.51 2.79 8.16
C MET A 86 -12.02 1.35 8.07
N PHE A 87 -10.92 1.10 7.37
CA PHE A 87 -10.35 -0.23 7.21
C PHE A 87 -9.39 -0.57 8.36
N ARG A 88 -9.64 -1.70 9.02
CA ARG A 88 -8.73 -2.28 10.02
C ARG A 88 -7.98 -3.45 9.39
N LEU A 89 -6.70 -3.24 9.12
CA LEU A 89 -5.81 -4.29 8.61
C LEU A 89 -5.68 -5.43 9.62
N THR A 90 -5.92 -6.67 9.17
CA THR A 90 -5.75 -7.89 9.97
C THR A 90 -4.63 -8.78 9.44
N MET A 91 -4.39 -8.76 8.13
CA MET A 91 -3.41 -9.61 7.46
C MET A 91 -2.87 -8.94 6.21
N MET A 92 -1.61 -9.23 5.88
CA MET A 92 -0.99 -8.88 4.60
C MET A 92 -0.47 -10.13 3.92
N LYS A 93 -0.63 -10.21 2.59
CA LYS A 93 -0.08 -11.28 1.77
C LYS A 93 0.67 -10.69 0.58
N GLU A 94 1.91 -11.10 0.40
CA GLU A 94 2.72 -10.69 -0.75
C GLU A 94 2.49 -11.66 -1.93
N MET A 95 2.38 -11.10 -3.14
CA MET A 95 2.17 -11.82 -4.39
C MET A 95 2.94 -11.08 -5.49
N GLU A 96 3.98 -11.72 -6.05
CA GLU A 96 4.72 -11.25 -7.24
C GLU A 96 4.98 -9.72 -7.26
N GLY A 97 5.53 -9.18 -6.17
CA GLY A 97 5.86 -7.76 -6.07
C GLY A 97 4.68 -6.83 -5.76
N THR A 98 3.50 -7.37 -5.42
CA THR A 98 2.31 -6.64 -4.96
C THR A 98 1.89 -7.11 -3.57
N CYS A 99 1.32 -6.21 -2.76
CA CYS A 99 0.75 -6.56 -1.45
C CYS A 99 -0.78 -6.60 -1.51
N ILE A 100 -1.36 -7.67 -0.98
CA ILE A 100 -2.80 -7.79 -0.70
C ILE A 100 -3.01 -7.49 0.78
N PHE A 101 -3.77 -6.45 1.07
CA PHE A 101 -4.10 -5.99 2.42
C PHE A 101 -5.49 -6.50 2.77
N ILE A 102 -5.60 -7.33 3.79
CA ILE A 102 -6.86 -7.97 4.18
C ILE A 102 -7.22 -7.46 5.56
N GLY A 103 -8.50 -7.13 5.74
CA GLY A 103 -8.97 -6.51 6.95
C GLY A 103 -10.47 -6.50 7.04
N GLU A 104 -10.97 -5.64 7.92
CA GLU A 104 -12.39 -5.49 8.22
C GLU A 104 -12.76 -4.03 8.25
N ASN A 105 -13.98 -3.71 7.81
CA ASN A 105 -14.51 -2.36 7.97
C ASN A 105 -14.95 -2.13 9.43
N ARG A 106 -14.54 -1.01 10.03
CA ARG A 106 -14.87 -0.60 11.40
C ARG A 106 -16.36 -0.36 11.61
N GLU A 107 -17.10 0.09 10.58
CA GLU A 107 -18.55 0.31 10.63
C GLU A 107 -19.36 -0.98 10.42
N ALA A 108 -18.80 -1.94 9.70
CA ALA A 108 -19.39 -3.25 9.45
C ALA A 108 -18.42 -4.34 9.92
N PRO A 109 -18.21 -4.49 11.25
CA PRO A 109 -17.45 -5.61 11.78
C PRO A 109 -18.10 -6.89 11.24
N PHE A 110 -17.32 -7.91 10.89
CA PHE A 110 -17.72 -9.12 10.14
C PHE A 110 -17.74 -9.01 8.60
N GLN A 111 -17.64 -7.81 8.01
CA GLN A 111 -17.35 -7.69 6.58
C GLN A 111 -15.85 -7.63 6.35
N HIS A 112 -15.29 -8.79 5.99
CA HIS A 112 -13.91 -8.86 5.51
C HIS A 112 -13.82 -8.24 4.12
N GLU A 113 -12.80 -7.42 3.90
CA GLU A 113 -12.49 -6.89 2.58
C GLU A 113 -10.98 -6.95 2.34
N ALA A 114 -10.60 -6.93 1.07
CA ALA A 114 -9.23 -6.85 0.64
C ALA A 114 -8.98 -5.60 -0.19
N TRP A 115 -7.79 -5.02 -0.06
CA TRP A 115 -7.31 -3.89 -0.81
C TRP A 115 -5.99 -4.25 -1.49
N VAL A 116 -5.84 -3.83 -2.73
CA VAL A 116 -4.61 -3.96 -3.50
C VAL A 116 -4.33 -2.63 -4.19
N PHE A 117 -3.15 -2.07 -3.99
CA PHE A 117 -2.74 -0.79 -4.58
C PHE A 117 -1.70 -1.01 -5.65
N VAL A 118 -1.94 -0.48 -6.85
CA VAL A 118 -1.15 -0.83 -8.03
C VAL A 118 -0.76 0.37 -8.89
N THR A 119 0.26 0.15 -9.72
CA THR A 119 0.57 0.96 -10.89
C THR A 119 -0.36 0.59 -12.06
N LEU A 120 -0.44 1.49 -13.05
CA LEU A 120 -1.17 1.27 -14.28
C LEU A 120 -0.59 0.07 -15.07
N GLU A 121 0.73 -0.06 -15.07
CA GLU A 121 1.44 -1.19 -15.69
C GLU A 121 1.02 -2.53 -15.09
N GLN A 122 0.99 -2.62 -13.75
CA GLN A 122 0.58 -3.84 -13.05
C GLN A 122 -0.90 -4.16 -13.33
N LEU A 123 -1.76 -3.14 -13.37
CA LEU A 123 -3.18 -3.31 -13.63
C LEU A 123 -3.49 -3.84 -15.03
N GLN A 124 -2.68 -3.44 -16.03
CA GLN A 124 -2.81 -3.85 -17.42
C GLN A 124 -2.27 -5.26 -17.70
N SER A 125 -1.56 -5.87 -16.74
CA SER A 125 -1.05 -7.23 -16.88
C SER A 125 -2.22 -8.24 -17.04
N PRO A 126 -2.23 -9.06 -18.11
CA PRO A 126 -3.34 -9.97 -18.40
C PRO A 126 -3.62 -11.00 -17.31
N SER A 127 -2.59 -11.45 -16.58
CA SER A 127 -2.73 -12.47 -15.54
C SER A 127 -3.10 -11.89 -14.18
N PHE A 128 -2.87 -10.60 -13.96
CA PHE A 128 -2.87 -9.99 -12.63
C PHE A 128 -4.16 -10.21 -11.85
N ARG A 129 -5.31 -9.99 -12.51
CA ARG A 129 -6.63 -10.20 -11.87
C ARG A 129 -6.85 -11.67 -11.48
N ALA A 130 -6.44 -12.60 -12.33
CA ALA A 130 -6.55 -14.03 -12.05
C ALA A 130 -5.62 -14.46 -10.91
N ASP A 131 -4.43 -13.84 -10.81
CA ASP A 131 -3.46 -14.11 -9.76
C ASP A 131 -3.93 -13.59 -8.39
N ILE A 132 -4.57 -12.41 -8.35
CA ILE A 132 -5.25 -11.91 -7.14
C ILE A 132 -6.35 -12.87 -6.73
N GLN A 133 -7.27 -13.22 -7.65
CA GLN A 133 -8.39 -14.10 -7.32
C GLN A 133 -7.90 -15.45 -6.78
N ARG A 134 -6.87 -16.03 -7.41
CA ARG A 134 -6.23 -17.26 -6.94
C ARG A 134 -5.65 -17.07 -5.53
N SER A 135 -4.98 -15.95 -5.29
CA SER A 135 -4.39 -15.64 -3.98
C SER A 135 -5.43 -15.49 -2.88
N LEU A 136 -6.59 -14.89 -3.16
CA LEU A 136 -7.71 -14.74 -2.23
C LEU A 136 -8.42 -16.07 -1.97
N ASN A 137 -8.65 -16.87 -3.00
CA ASN A 137 -9.22 -18.22 -2.87
C ASN A 137 -8.33 -19.12 -2.00
N ASN A 138 -7.01 -18.94 -2.05
CA ASN A 138 -6.09 -19.68 -1.18
C ASN A 138 -6.15 -19.24 0.29
N ILE A 139 -6.69 -18.05 0.59
CA ILE A 139 -6.85 -17.52 1.96
C ILE A 139 -8.17 -17.99 2.56
N SER A 140 -9.26 -17.88 1.79
CA SER A 140 -10.59 -18.36 2.17
C SER A 140 -11.25 -19.02 0.95
N PRO A 141 -11.13 -20.34 0.78
CA PRO A 141 -11.67 -21.04 -0.39
C PRO A 141 -13.20 -21.01 -0.48
N ILE A 142 -13.87 -20.93 0.66
CA ILE A 142 -15.34 -21.01 0.77
C ILE A 142 -15.98 -19.66 0.49
N SER A 143 -15.36 -18.57 0.97
CA SER A 143 -15.85 -17.21 0.80
C SER A 143 -14.64 -16.26 0.80
N PRO A 144 -13.99 -16.05 -0.36
CA PRO A 144 -12.90 -15.09 -0.47
C PRO A 144 -13.45 -13.68 -0.20
N PRO A 145 -12.70 -12.82 0.49
CA PRO A 145 -13.16 -11.45 0.73
C PRO A 145 -13.22 -10.69 -0.59
N PRO A 146 -14.24 -9.82 -0.80
CA PRO A 146 -14.27 -8.91 -1.93
C PRO A 146 -13.01 -8.06 -1.96
N CYS A 147 -12.43 -7.86 -3.14
CA CYS A 147 -11.16 -7.18 -3.28
C CYS A 147 -11.28 -5.91 -4.13
N SER A 148 -10.93 -4.77 -3.54
CA SER A 148 -10.80 -3.49 -4.24
C SER A 148 -9.36 -3.34 -4.74
N VAL A 149 -9.18 -3.32 -6.05
CA VAL A 149 -7.92 -2.98 -6.71
C VAL A 149 -7.96 -1.50 -7.09
N TYR A 150 -7.02 -0.73 -6.57
CA TYR A 150 -6.96 0.72 -6.74
C TYR A 150 -5.64 1.15 -7.40
N CYS A 151 -5.75 1.83 -8.54
CA CYS A 151 -4.59 2.33 -9.28
C CYS A 151 -4.26 3.78 -8.86
N LEU A 152 -3.08 3.98 -8.29
CA LEU A 152 -2.66 5.29 -7.76
C LEU A 152 -2.09 6.24 -8.83
N GLU A 153 -2.01 5.80 -10.09
CA GLU A 153 -1.58 6.66 -11.22
C GLU A 153 -2.76 7.29 -11.97
N ASN A 154 -3.97 6.73 -11.85
CA ASN A 154 -5.16 7.23 -12.58
C ASN A 154 -6.46 7.22 -11.77
N GLY A 155 -6.45 6.74 -10.52
CA GLY A 155 -7.61 6.70 -9.63
C GLY A 155 -8.65 5.63 -9.99
N GLU A 156 -8.36 4.74 -10.92
CA GLU A 156 -9.27 3.66 -11.31
C GLU A 156 -9.43 2.66 -10.17
N MET A 157 -10.68 2.25 -9.92
CA MET A 157 -11.03 1.22 -8.94
C MET A 157 -11.77 0.08 -9.63
N ILE A 158 -11.28 -1.13 -9.43
CA ILE A 158 -11.92 -2.36 -9.91
C ILE A 158 -12.22 -3.25 -8.71
N LYS A 159 -13.40 -3.86 -8.72
CA LYS A 159 -13.74 -4.91 -7.75
C LYS A 159 -13.53 -6.28 -8.38
N ILE A 160 -12.82 -7.15 -7.66
CA ILE A 160 -12.59 -8.56 -7.96
C ILE A 160 -13.35 -9.39 -6.93
#